data_AF-A0A8H4JIA2-F1
#
_entry.id   AF-A0A8H4JIA2-F1
#
_cell.length_a   1.000
_cell.length_b   1.000
_cell.length_c   1.000
_cell.angle_alpha   90.00
_cell.angle_beta   90.00
_cell.angle_gamma   90.00
#
_symmetry.space_group_name_H-M   'P 1'
#
loop_
_entity.id
_entity.type
_entity.pdbx_description
1 polymer ?
#
loop_
_entity_poly.entity_id
_entity_poly.type
_entity_poly.pdbx_seq_one_letter_code
_entity_poly.pdbx_strand_id
1 'polypeptide(L)'
;MLLSELLLRMGSYITRQMYDQSLDVSPQYAKWIEKINRGSRDSDRRFHFLSLFNERRYIINARLAWDDNTIGFRRTVVCILQQVMTGHPAELAEAINEVLPGWSDSYSSQDLFRLSFNRWDIPSLAHVMAEAKRLQVHTSCEKLEDWKQVSLPDERYHGPRYRYRSKHWFSATAVAIRFMNRLPSSQRLYLQKLILNEDRSAVGFPESHAIGLIPFCKENPALRVEQRINLWQNFLMRVHGPSINRFETDSWPETEDNPHPRHSVYAPELDSYFSSLVVHSLEVARAGMPPESWSVVFDGEPDLNLATDIFTNIIKRTIVWLTYHTDCVSLGLFTDPGHAEYPFATRTLDDVAPAKGRSSIFQCNFNLHRPWNLETVAEENTVHKYTELSYWWGVYIDGKSEPISYAILSPAFDLQTLCLECVERKIAGPIES
;
A
#
# COMPACT_ATOMS: atom_id res chain seq x y z
N MET A 1 4.50 10.34 -8.13
CA MET A 1 5.36 11.49 -7.84
C MET A 1 5.59 12.38 -9.06
N LEU A 2 6.41 12.02 -10.06
CA LEU A 2 6.64 12.86 -11.25
C LEU A 2 5.35 13.32 -11.96
N LEU A 3 4.44 12.38 -12.23
CA LEU A 3 3.15 12.71 -12.87
C LEU A 3 2.27 13.59 -11.98
N SER A 4 2.31 13.39 -10.66
CA SER A 4 1.58 14.24 -9.72
C SER A 4 2.14 15.67 -9.71
N GLU A 5 3.47 15.81 -9.72
CA GLU A 5 4.14 17.12 -9.80
C GLU A 5 3.78 17.86 -11.10
N LEU A 6 3.81 17.16 -12.23
CA LEU A 6 3.39 17.73 -13.51
C LEU A 6 1.93 18.16 -13.49
N LEU A 7 1.03 17.36 -12.88
CA LEU A 7 -0.39 17.71 -12.77
C LEU A 7 -0.59 19.04 -12.02
N LEU A 8 0.24 19.32 -11.01
CA LEU A 8 0.17 20.53 -10.21
C LEU A 8 0.67 21.75 -10.95
N ARG A 9 1.82 21.61 -11.62
CA ARG A 9 2.39 22.67 -12.47
C ARG A 9 1.45 23.03 -13.61
N MET A 10 0.82 22.02 -14.19
CA MET A 10 -0.17 22.20 -15.25
C MET A 10 -1.55 22.63 -14.73
N GLY A 11 -1.72 22.89 -13.43
CA GLY A 11 -3.01 23.17 -12.80
C GLY A 11 -3.82 24.29 -13.47
N SER A 12 -3.16 25.34 -13.97
CA SER A 12 -3.81 26.45 -14.70
C SER A 12 -4.33 26.07 -16.08
N TYR A 13 -3.85 24.98 -16.66
CA TYR A 13 -4.22 24.46 -17.98
C TYR A 13 -5.25 23.33 -17.91
N ILE A 14 -5.58 22.84 -16.70
CA ILE A 14 -6.56 21.78 -16.51
C ILE A 14 -7.96 22.39 -16.42
N THR A 15 -8.80 22.07 -17.40
CA THR A 15 -10.19 22.55 -17.45
C THR A 15 -11.15 21.60 -16.72
N ARG A 16 -12.36 22.09 -16.42
CA ARG A 16 -13.42 21.24 -15.84
C ARG A 16 -13.75 20.03 -16.71
N GLN A 17 -13.80 20.24 -18.03
CA GLN A 17 -14.07 19.19 -19.00
C GLN A 17 -13.06 18.04 -18.92
N MET A 18 -11.78 18.33 -18.61
CA MET A 18 -10.77 17.30 -18.48
C MET A 18 -11.00 16.38 -17.27
N TYR A 19 -11.54 16.92 -16.17
CA TYR A 19 -11.98 16.11 -15.02
C TYR A 19 -13.21 15.28 -15.38
N ASP A 20 -14.19 15.88 -16.06
CA ASP A 20 -15.42 15.19 -16.46
C ASP A 20 -15.11 13.99 -17.38
N GLN A 21 -14.19 14.15 -18.34
CA GLN A 21 -13.72 13.06 -19.20
C GLN A 21 -12.90 12.00 -18.46
N SER A 22 -12.34 12.33 -17.30
CA SER A 22 -11.59 11.40 -16.47
C SER A 22 -12.48 10.62 -15.49
N LEU A 23 -13.77 10.98 -15.38
CA LEU A 23 -14.74 10.22 -14.58
C LEU A 23 -14.90 8.79 -15.09
N ASP A 24 -14.80 8.56 -16.40
CA ASP A 24 -14.88 7.23 -17.00
C ASP A 24 -13.67 6.34 -16.65
N VAL A 25 -12.55 6.95 -16.24
CA VAL A 25 -11.34 6.23 -15.82
C VAL A 25 -11.42 5.86 -14.34
N SER A 26 -11.71 6.83 -13.49
CA SER A 26 -11.93 6.60 -12.05
C SER A 26 -12.67 7.77 -11.39
N PRO A 27 -13.99 7.64 -11.18
CA PRO A 27 -14.82 8.76 -10.73
C PRO A 27 -14.38 9.36 -9.40
N GLN A 28 -13.95 8.52 -8.44
CA GLN A 28 -13.54 8.98 -7.12
C GLN A 28 -12.25 9.81 -7.15
N TYR A 29 -11.29 9.44 -8.00
CA TYR A 29 -10.02 10.16 -8.10
C TYR A 29 -10.16 11.45 -8.89
N ALA A 30 -10.96 11.46 -9.96
CA ALA A 30 -11.19 12.67 -10.75
C ALA A 30 -11.80 13.80 -9.90
N LYS A 31 -12.84 13.50 -9.10
CA LYS A 31 -13.47 14.46 -8.18
C LYS A 31 -12.51 14.96 -7.09
N TRP A 32 -11.70 14.06 -6.54
CA TRP A 32 -10.74 14.40 -5.50
C TRP A 32 -9.61 15.29 -6.02
N ILE A 33 -9.04 14.96 -7.19
CA ILE A 33 -8.03 15.78 -7.88
C ILE A 33 -8.61 17.17 -8.21
N GLU A 34 -9.86 17.24 -8.70
CA GLU A 34 -10.53 18.52 -8.98
C GLU A 34 -10.66 19.39 -7.71
N LYS A 35 -11.10 18.80 -6.58
CA LYS A 35 -11.19 19.48 -5.28
C LYS A 35 -9.85 20.03 -4.84
N ILE A 36 -8.80 19.24 -5.00
CA ILE A 36 -7.41 19.59 -4.68
C ILE A 36 -6.91 20.77 -5.52
N ASN A 37 -7.06 20.69 -6.84
CA ASN A 37 -6.56 21.72 -7.75
C ASN A 37 -7.33 23.03 -7.59
N ARG A 38 -8.61 22.99 -7.16
CA ARG A 38 -9.42 24.18 -6.88
C ARG A 38 -9.22 24.79 -5.49
N GLY A 39 -8.87 23.97 -4.50
CA GLY A 39 -8.89 24.36 -3.08
C GLY A 39 -7.63 25.02 -2.53
N SER A 40 -6.49 24.99 -3.25
CA SER A 40 -5.20 25.39 -2.66
C SER A 40 -4.71 26.76 -3.15
N ARG A 41 -4.87 27.78 -2.30
CA ARG A 41 -4.22 29.11 -2.43
C ARG A 41 -2.78 29.15 -1.91
N ASP A 42 -2.23 28.04 -1.43
CA ASP A 42 -0.90 28.00 -0.81
C ASP A 42 0.01 27.06 -1.60
N SER A 43 0.68 27.59 -2.63
CA SER A 43 1.66 26.87 -3.47
C SER A 43 2.90 26.44 -2.68
N ASP A 44 3.31 27.19 -1.67
CA ASP A 44 4.63 27.01 -1.04
C ASP A 44 4.66 25.83 -0.05
N ARG A 45 3.55 25.56 0.65
CA ARG A 45 3.42 24.34 1.47
C ARG A 45 3.35 23.05 0.64
N ARG A 46 2.93 23.12 -0.63
CA ARG A 46 2.84 21.96 -1.55
C ARG A 46 4.22 21.41 -1.91
N PHE A 47 5.20 22.30 -2.09
CA PHE A 47 6.57 21.93 -2.43
C PHE A 47 7.40 21.43 -1.22
N HIS A 48 7.04 21.81 0.01
CA HIS A 48 7.79 21.38 1.20
C HIS A 48 7.68 19.87 1.46
N PHE A 49 6.50 19.26 1.27
CA PHE A 49 6.36 17.80 1.33
C PHE A 49 7.14 17.06 0.24
N LEU A 50 7.31 17.68 -0.94
CA LEU A 50 8.11 17.13 -2.05
C LEU A 50 9.62 17.19 -1.79
N SER A 51 10.10 18.20 -1.05
CA SER A 51 11.51 18.34 -0.67
C SER A 51 12.00 17.29 0.34
N LEU A 52 11.09 16.62 1.07
CA LEU A 52 11.41 15.59 2.07
C LEU A 52 11.65 14.18 1.47
N PHE A 53 11.52 14.02 0.15
CA PHE A 53 11.65 12.74 -0.56
C PHE A 53 13.07 12.17 -0.68
N ASN A 54 14.10 12.91 -0.25
CA ASN A 54 15.45 12.36 -0.09
C ASN A 54 15.56 11.39 1.09
N GLU A 55 14.54 11.30 1.95
CA GLU A 55 14.50 10.36 3.06
C GLU A 55 13.74 9.08 2.69
N ARG A 56 14.44 7.94 2.82
CA ARG A 56 13.94 6.56 2.58
C ARG A 56 12.59 6.22 3.27
N ARG A 57 12.10 7.05 4.19
CA ARG A 57 10.91 6.84 5.01
C ARG A 57 9.59 6.99 4.23
N TYR A 58 9.59 7.62 3.05
CA TYR A 58 8.37 7.92 2.28
C TYR A 58 8.04 6.92 1.16
N ILE A 59 8.95 5.99 0.83
CA ILE A 59 8.68 4.93 -0.16
C ILE A 59 7.65 3.90 0.36
N ILE A 60 7.43 3.86 1.68
CA ILE A 60 6.62 2.83 2.36
C ILE A 60 5.34 3.40 2.99
N ASN A 61 5.28 4.71 3.25
CA ASN A 61 4.19 5.33 4.00
C ASN A 61 3.20 6.06 3.09
N ALA A 62 2.13 5.36 2.71
CA ALA A 62 0.93 5.97 2.19
C ALA A 62 0.20 6.71 3.33
N ARG A 63 0.50 8.01 3.51
CA ARG A 63 -0.45 8.92 4.16
C ARG A 63 -1.30 9.51 3.06
N LEU A 64 -2.62 9.39 3.19
CA LEU A 64 -3.57 9.95 2.23
C LEU A 64 -3.56 11.48 2.28
N ALA A 65 -2.57 12.04 1.60
CA ALA A 65 -2.51 13.40 1.09
C ALA A 65 -1.55 13.36 -0.10
N TRP A 66 -2.12 13.35 -1.31
CA TRP A 66 -1.42 13.46 -2.61
C TRP A 66 -0.49 12.31 -3.03
N ASP A 67 -0.19 11.38 -2.12
CA ASP A 67 0.54 10.14 -2.37
C ASP A 67 -0.38 8.95 -2.69
N ASP A 68 -1.51 9.19 -3.37
CA ASP A 68 -2.43 8.12 -3.72
C ASP A 68 -1.80 7.22 -4.81
N ASN A 69 -1.10 6.21 -4.35
CA ASN A 69 -0.41 5.24 -5.18
C ASN A 69 -1.34 4.14 -5.64
N THR A 70 -2.59 4.43 -5.98
CA THR A 70 -3.53 3.49 -6.60
C THR A 70 -3.39 3.48 -8.12
N ILE A 71 -3.83 2.40 -8.79
CA ILE A 71 -3.70 2.30 -10.25
C ILE A 71 -4.68 3.28 -10.90
N GLY A 72 -5.88 3.40 -10.34
CA GLY A 72 -6.91 4.35 -10.73
C GLY A 72 -6.44 5.79 -10.61
N PHE A 73 -5.80 6.18 -9.50
CA PHE A 73 -5.24 7.52 -9.38
C PHE A 73 -4.21 7.79 -10.47
N ARG A 74 -3.21 6.91 -10.64
CA ARG A 74 -2.18 7.07 -11.67
C ARG A 74 -2.80 7.19 -13.06
N ARG A 75 -3.77 6.33 -13.41
CA ARG A 75 -4.47 6.37 -14.71
C ARG A 75 -5.23 7.67 -14.89
N THR A 76 -5.88 8.17 -13.85
CA THR A 76 -6.60 9.45 -13.86
C THR A 76 -5.64 10.61 -14.13
N VAL A 77 -4.51 10.66 -13.43
CA VAL A 77 -3.46 11.68 -13.65
C VAL A 77 -2.91 11.62 -15.08
N VAL A 78 -2.60 10.41 -15.58
CA VAL A 78 -2.12 10.24 -16.97
C VAL A 78 -3.17 10.70 -17.97
N CYS A 79 -4.45 10.36 -17.77
CA CYS A 79 -5.54 10.78 -18.63
C CYS A 79 -5.63 12.31 -18.72
N ILE A 80 -5.61 13.00 -17.58
CA ILE A 80 -5.66 14.46 -17.53
C ILE A 80 -4.44 15.06 -18.23
N LEU A 81 -3.22 14.58 -17.92
CA LEU A 81 -2.00 15.10 -18.52
C LEU A 81 -1.91 14.84 -20.04
N GLN A 82 -2.47 13.75 -20.54
CA GLN A 82 -2.56 13.48 -21.99
C GLN A 82 -3.50 14.46 -22.70
N GLN A 83 -4.59 14.87 -22.04
CA GLN A 83 -5.47 15.91 -22.56
C GLN A 83 -4.77 17.28 -22.56
N VAL A 84 -4.03 17.60 -21.49
CA VAL A 84 -3.19 18.80 -21.44
C VAL A 84 -2.15 18.78 -22.56
N MET A 85 -1.46 17.65 -22.79
CA MET A 85 -0.51 17.51 -23.90
C MET A 85 -1.14 17.81 -25.27
N THR A 86 -2.42 17.47 -25.46
CA THR A 86 -3.13 17.70 -26.72
C THR A 86 -3.49 19.18 -26.90
N GLY A 87 -3.86 19.88 -25.82
CA GLY A 87 -4.26 21.29 -25.88
C GLY A 87 -3.11 22.30 -25.70
N HIS A 88 -2.09 21.92 -24.93
CA HIS A 88 -0.99 22.76 -24.45
C HIS A 88 0.35 22.00 -24.50
N PRO A 89 0.80 21.55 -25.69
CA PRO A 89 2.00 20.72 -25.83
C PRO A 89 3.29 21.44 -25.46
N ALA A 90 3.38 22.75 -25.75
CA ALA A 90 4.59 23.54 -25.49
C ALA A 90 4.78 23.77 -23.98
N GLU A 91 3.71 24.13 -23.30
CA GLU A 91 3.69 24.39 -21.86
C GLU A 91 3.94 23.10 -21.07
N LEU A 92 3.40 21.97 -21.53
CA LEU A 92 3.73 20.68 -20.92
C LEU A 92 5.20 20.29 -21.13
N ALA A 93 5.76 20.53 -22.32
CA ALA A 93 7.17 20.25 -22.59
C ALA A 93 8.10 21.11 -21.71
N GLU A 94 7.75 22.38 -21.52
CA GLU A 94 8.44 23.29 -20.60
C GLU A 94 8.37 22.77 -19.16
N ALA A 95 7.17 22.44 -18.66
CA ALA A 95 6.99 21.87 -17.33
C ALA A 95 7.74 20.55 -17.13
N ILE A 96 7.82 19.70 -18.16
CA ILE A 96 8.63 18.48 -18.13
C ILE A 96 10.12 18.83 -18.01
N ASN A 97 10.63 19.79 -18.78
CA ASN A 97 12.04 20.21 -18.68
C ASN A 97 12.37 20.88 -17.35
N GLU A 98 11.42 21.56 -16.71
CA GLU A 98 11.63 22.09 -15.35
C GLU A 98 11.84 20.97 -14.32
N VAL A 99 11.04 19.89 -14.41
CA VAL A 99 11.11 18.77 -13.46
C VAL A 99 12.21 17.76 -13.83
N LEU A 100 12.48 17.59 -15.13
CA LEU A 100 13.50 16.72 -15.71
C LEU A 100 14.34 17.51 -16.72
N PRO A 101 15.34 18.29 -16.25
CA PRO A 101 16.18 19.11 -17.12
C PRO A 101 16.80 18.34 -18.28
N GLY A 102 16.68 18.88 -19.49
CA GLY A 102 17.20 18.27 -20.72
C GLY A 102 16.38 17.09 -21.25
N TRP A 103 15.18 16.83 -20.72
CA TRP A 103 14.30 15.77 -21.23
C TRP A 103 13.99 15.96 -22.72
N SER A 104 13.57 17.16 -23.11
CA SER A 104 13.13 17.47 -24.48
C SER A 104 14.26 17.43 -25.51
N ASP A 105 15.52 17.42 -25.07
CA ASP A 105 16.69 17.28 -25.96
C ASP A 105 16.83 15.84 -26.48
N SER A 106 16.31 14.87 -25.75
CA SER A 106 16.50 13.44 -26.01
C SER A 106 15.20 12.65 -26.20
N TYR A 107 14.06 13.16 -25.71
CA TYR A 107 12.81 12.43 -25.65
C TYR A 107 11.60 13.34 -25.87
N SER A 108 10.51 12.78 -26.39
CA SER A 108 9.24 13.50 -26.50
C SER A 108 8.48 13.50 -25.17
N SER A 109 7.54 14.44 -24.99
CA SER A 109 6.60 14.42 -23.85
C SER A 109 5.78 13.12 -23.80
N GLN A 110 5.48 12.54 -24.97
CA GLN A 110 4.75 11.27 -25.08
C GLN A 110 5.54 10.11 -24.46
N ASP A 111 6.87 10.13 -24.59
CA ASP A 111 7.71 9.05 -24.07
C ASP A 111 7.71 9.00 -22.55
N LEU A 112 7.41 10.12 -21.88
CA LEU A 112 7.28 10.15 -20.42
C LEU A 112 6.15 9.23 -19.94
N PHE A 113 5.02 9.22 -20.65
CA PHE A 113 3.89 8.36 -20.31
C PHE A 113 4.14 6.88 -20.64
N ARG A 114 5.19 6.58 -21.41
CA ARG A 114 5.64 5.22 -21.71
C ARG A 114 6.66 4.70 -20.69
N LEU A 115 7.21 5.57 -19.83
CA LEU A 115 8.06 5.17 -18.70
C LEU A 115 7.23 4.51 -17.62
N SER A 116 6.95 3.22 -17.78
CA SER A 116 6.25 2.49 -16.75
C SER A 116 6.59 1.02 -16.75
N PHE A 117 7.09 0.55 -15.61
CA PHE A 117 6.85 -0.82 -15.18
C PHE A 117 5.38 -0.94 -14.76
N ASN A 118 4.76 -2.07 -15.07
CA ASN A 118 3.60 -2.48 -14.30
C ASN A 118 4.08 -2.73 -12.87
N ARG A 119 3.19 -2.52 -11.90
CA ARG A 119 3.55 -2.61 -10.48
C ARG A 119 4.03 -4.00 -10.07
N TRP A 120 3.47 -5.02 -10.71
CA TRP A 120 3.81 -6.42 -10.51
C TRP A 120 4.95 -6.93 -11.41
N ASP A 121 5.59 -6.07 -12.21
CA ASP A 121 6.73 -6.49 -13.02
C ASP A 121 7.96 -6.73 -12.14
N ILE A 122 8.76 -7.74 -12.49
CA ILE A 122 10.06 -8.01 -11.89
C ILE A 122 11.13 -7.73 -12.96
N PRO A 123 11.51 -6.45 -13.17
CA PRO A 123 12.49 -6.07 -14.16
C PRO A 123 13.90 -6.52 -13.80
N SER A 124 14.78 -6.61 -14.79
CA SER A 124 16.21 -6.79 -14.55
C SER A 124 16.83 -5.52 -13.96
N LEU A 125 17.89 -5.67 -13.18
CA LEU A 125 18.63 -4.53 -12.62
C LEU A 125 19.09 -3.56 -13.70
N ALA A 126 19.60 -4.07 -14.83
CA ALA A 126 20.04 -3.26 -15.95
C ALA A 126 18.90 -2.40 -16.52
N HIS A 127 17.68 -2.94 -16.62
CA HIS A 127 16.52 -2.19 -17.09
C HIS A 127 16.08 -1.13 -16.07
N VAL A 128 16.04 -1.47 -14.78
CA VAL A 128 15.76 -0.50 -13.71
C VAL A 128 16.77 0.65 -13.72
N MET A 129 18.07 0.34 -13.85
CA MET A 129 19.13 1.35 -13.88
C MET A 129 19.06 2.23 -15.13
N ALA A 130 18.72 1.67 -16.29
CA ALA A 130 18.51 2.44 -17.51
C ALA A 130 17.35 3.45 -17.36
N GLU A 131 16.22 2.99 -16.83
CA GLU A 131 15.05 3.83 -16.57
C GLU A 131 15.30 4.86 -15.48
N ALA A 132 16.02 4.48 -14.40
CA ALA A 132 16.41 5.39 -13.34
C ALA A 132 17.38 6.48 -13.84
N LYS A 133 18.30 6.14 -14.73
CA LYS A 133 19.18 7.11 -15.39
C LYS A 133 18.37 8.07 -16.26
N ARG A 134 17.42 7.54 -17.03
CA ARG A 134 16.53 8.33 -17.89
C ARG A 134 15.65 9.30 -17.08
N LEU A 135 15.20 8.87 -15.90
CA LEU A 135 14.47 9.70 -14.93
C LEU A 135 15.37 10.55 -14.03
N GLN A 136 16.69 10.50 -14.20
CA GLN A 136 17.68 11.22 -13.39
C GLN A 136 17.60 10.91 -11.88
N VAL A 137 17.10 9.72 -11.52
CA VAL A 137 16.97 9.23 -10.13
C VAL A 137 17.94 8.09 -9.79
N HIS A 138 18.93 7.82 -10.66
CA HIS A 138 19.89 6.74 -10.49
C HIS A 138 20.68 6.80 -9.16
N THR A 139 20.97 8.00 -8.64
CA THR A 139 21.61 8.19 -7.33
C THR A 139 20.78 7.63 -6.18
N SER A 140 19.45 7.62 -6.30
CA SER A 140 18.55 6.98 -5.34
C SER A 140 18.61 5.45 -5.41
N CYS A 141 18.87 4.89 -6.59
CA CYS A 141 19.06 3.45 -6.76
C CYS A 141 20.39 2.96 -6.19
N GLU A 142 21.47 3.73 -6.38
CA GLU A 142 22.78 3.44 -5.77
C GLU A 142 22.67 3.39 -4.24
N LYS A 143 21.90 4.32 -3.66
CA LYS A 143 21.62 4.35 -2.22
C LYS A 143 20.88 3.10 -1.72
N LEU A 144 20.30 2.23 -2.54
CA LEU A 144 19.64 1.01 -2.04
C LEU A 144 20.64 -0.01 -1.50
N GLU A 145 21.88 0.01 -2.00
CA GLU A 145 22.93 -0.93 -1.60
C GLU A 145 23.71 -0.47 -0.35
N ASP A 146 23.53 0.79 0.06
CA ASP A 146 24.27 1.40 1.15
C ASP A 146 24.01 0.74 2.51
N TRP A 147 25.11 0.33 3.13
CA TRP A 147 25.18 -0.03 4.53
C TRP A 147 25.18 1.23 5.39
N LYS A 148 24.11 1.45 6.13
CA LYS A 148 23.99 2.58 7.04
C LYS A 148 24.49 2.18 8.42
N GLN A 149 25.42 2.98 8.94
CA GLN A 149 25.70 2.95 10.36
C GLN A 149 24.63 3.77 11.05
N VAL A 150 24.03 3.16 12.07
CA VAL A 150 23.10 3.84 12.97
C VAL A 150 23.93 4.79 13.85
N SER A 151 23.45 6.02 14.08
CA SER A 151 24.18 7.13 14.71
C SER A 151 24.96 6.72 15.96
N LEU A 152 26.08 7.42 16.23
CA LEU A 152 27.00 7.10 17.34
C LEU A 152 26.20 6.89 18.64
N PRO A 153 26.36 5.74 19.31
CA PRO A 153 25.77 5.52 20.61
C PRO A 153 26.18 6.65 21.57
N ASP A 154 25.38 6.91 22.60
CA ASP A 154 25.86 7.56 23.84
C ASP A 154 27.27 7.03 24.16
N GLU A 155 28.19 7.91 24.55
CA GLU A 155 29.58 7.57 24.91
C GLU A 155 29.66 6.37 25.90
N ARG A 156 28.55 6.10 26.61
CA ARG A 156 28.36 4.99 27.56
C ARG A 156 28.07 3.61 26.95
N TYR A 157 27.83 3.46 25.64
CA TYR A 157 27.57 2.14 25.03
C TYR A 157 28.86 1.44 24.57
N HIS A 158 29.17 0.32 25.21
CA HIS A 158 30.35 -0.51 24.92
C HIS A 158 30.02 -1.79 24.12
N GLY A 159 28.79 -1.93 23.62
CA GLY A 159 28.36 -3.10 22.84
C GLY A 159 28.86 -3.10 21.39
N PRO A 160 28.66 -4.22 20.66
CA PRO A 160 29.03 -4.31 19.26
C PRO A 160 28.23 -3.31 18.41
N ARG A 161 28.94 -2.53 17.59
CA ARG A 161 28.33 -1.61 16.63
C ARG A 161 27.95 -2.37 15.37
N TYR A 162 26.78 -2.08 14.81
CA TYR A 162 26.29 -2.71 13.59
C TYR A 162 26.08 -1.70 12.47
N ARG A 163 26.28 -2.16 11.24
CA ARG A 163 25.75 -1.52 10.03
C ARG A 163 24.56 -2.32 9.53
N TYR A 164 23.56 -1.62 9.04
CA TYR A 164 22.32 -2.19 8.55
C TYR A 164 22.07 -1.84 7.09
N ARG A 165 21.39 -2.73 6.39
CA ARG A 165 20.89 -2.51 5.02
C ARG A 165 19.46 -3.02 4.92
N SER A 166 18.57 -2.26 4.32
CA SER A 166 17.17 -2.66 4.13
C SER A 166 17.07 -3.81 3.15
N LYS A 167 16.22 -4.81 3.47
CA LYS A 167 15.83 -5.83 2.49
C LYS A 167 14.62 -5.35 1.71
N HIS A 168 14.57 -5.71 0.44
CA HIS A 168 13.46 -5.42 -0.46
C HIS A 168 12.99 -6.71 -1.10
N TRP A 169 11.67 -6.94 -1.09
CA TRP A 169 11.07 -8.15 -1.61
C TRP A 169 10.10 -7.86 -2.75
N PHE A 170 9.99 -8.81 -3.67
CA PHE A 170 8.88 -8.88 -4.60
C PHE A 170 7.77 -9.70 -3.98
N SER A 171 6.52 -9.26 -4.17
CA SER A 171 5.33 -9.97 -3.69
C SER A 171 5.25 -11.38 -4.29
N ALA A 172 4.63 -12.31 -3.58
CA ALA A 172 4.32 -13.64 -4.12
C ALA A 172 3.50 -13.53 -5.42
N THR A 173 2.60 -12.55 -5.50
CA THR A 173 1.79 -12.27 -6.69
C THR A 173 2.64 -11.92 -7.93
N ALA A 174 3.59 -11.00 -7.81
CA ALA A 174 4.51 -10.64 -8.89
C ALA A 174 5.37 -11.84 -9.35
N VAL A 175 5.85 -12.64 -8.39
CA VAL A 175 6.61 -13.86 -8.69
C VAL A 175 5.75 -14.85 -9.46
N ALA A 176 4.50 -15.04 -9.04
CA ALA A 176 3.57 -15.92 -9.73
C ALA A 176 3.22 -15.43 -11.14
N ILE A 177 3.01 -14.13 -11.35
CA ILE A 177 2.80 -13.56 -12.69
C ILE A 177 4.00 -13.85 -13.59
N ARG A 178 5.23 -13.65 -13.08
CA ARG A 178 6.46 -13.97 -13.83
C ARG A 178 6.55 -15.46 -14.16
N PHE A 179 6.16 -16.33 -13.23
CA PHE A 179 6.09 -17.77 -13.45
C PHE A 179 5.06 -18.13 -14.54
N MET A 180 3.84 -17.62 -14.44
CA MET A 180 2.76 -17.83 -15.41
C MET A 180 3.14 -17.34 -16.80
N ASN A 181 3.85 -16.21 -16.92
CA ASN A 181 4.35 -15.72 -18.20
C ASN A 181 5.38 -16.63 -18.87
N ARG A 182 6.04 -17.52 -18.12
CA ARG A 182 7.00 -18.50 -18.66
C ARG A 182 6.34 -19.80 -19.08
N LEU A 183 5.10 -20.04 -18.68
CA LEU A 183 4.38 -21.26 -19.05
C LEU A 183 3.69 -21.08 -20.41
N PRO A 184 3.72 -22.09 -21.29
CA PRO A 184 2.86 -22.13 -22.47
C PRO A 184 1.39 -22.07 -22.07
N SER A 185 0.53 -21.44 -22.89
CA SER A 185 -0.92 -21.36 -22.65
C SER A 185 -1.55 -22.71 -22.33
N SER A 186 -1.14 -23.79 -23.01
CA SER A 186 -1.65 -25.14 -22.74
C SER A 186 -1.39 -25.59 -21.31
N GLN A 187 -0.23 -25.26 -20.72
CA GLN A 187 0.09 -25.58 -19.33
C GLN A 187 -0.70 -24.70 -18.35
N ARG A 188 -0.91 -23.42 -18.68
CA ARG A 188 -1.68 -22.50 -17.83
C ARG A 188 -3.13 -22.95 -17.65
N LEU A 189 -3.71 -23.58 -18.66
CA LEU A 189 -5.07 -24.14 -18.60
C LEU A 189 -5.22 -25.34 -17.66
N TYR A 190 -4.13 -26.05 -17.32
CA TYR A 190 -4.17 -27.14 -16.35
C TYR A 190 -4.04 -26.68 -14.90
N LEU A 191 -3.68 -25.42 -14.66
CA LEU A 191 -3.54 -24.89 -13.31
C LEU A 191 -4.92 -24.62 -12.71
N GLN A 192 -5.23 -25.29 -11.60
CA GLN A 192 -6.52 -25.13 -10.93
C GLN A 192 -6.44 -24.27 -9.68
N LYS A 193 -5.32 -24.34 -8.95
CA LYS A 193 -5.15 -23.62 -7.69
C LYS A 193 -3.76 -23.01 -7.58
N LEU A 194 -3.71 -21.76 -7.13
CA LEU A 194 -2.50 -21.02 -6.84
C LEU A 194 -2.64 -20.41 -5.44
N ILE A 195 -1.74 -20.77 -4.53
CA ILE A 195 -1.70 -20.18 -3.18
C ILE A 195 -0.51 -19.23 -3.14
N LEU A 196 -0.79 -17.95 -2.88
CA LEU A 196 0.18 -16.88 -2.83
C LEU A 196 0.35 -16.46 -1.38
N ASN A 197 1.47 -16.85 -0.76
CA ASN A 197 1.80 -16.47 0.60
C ASN A 197 2.53 -15.12 0.57
N GLU A 198 1.79 -14.04 0.81
CA GLU A 198 2.34 -12.71 1.02
C GLU A 198 2.81 -12.59 2.47
N ASP A 199 3.90 -13.28 2.78
CA ASP A 199 4.50 -13.36 4.12
C ASP A 199 5.42 -12.17 4.44
N ARG A 200 5.73 -11.30 3.49
CA ARG A 200 6.61 -10.13 3.70
C ARG A 200 6.11 -8.90 2.99
N SER A 201 6.37 -7.73 3.58
CA SER A 201 6.11 -6.45 2.94
C SER A 201 6.94 -6.34 1.64
N ALA A 202 6.25 -6.24 0.51
CA ALA A 202 6.86 -6.16 -0.81
C ALA A 202 6.84 -4.75 -1.40
N VAL A 203 7.77 -4.48 -2.32
CA VAL A 203 7.82 -3.20 -3.04
C VAL A 203 6.71 -3.11 -4.09
N GLY A 204 6.38 -1.88 -4.50
CA GLY A 204 5.55 -1.64 -5.68
C GLY A 204 4.03 -1.59 -5.45
N PHE A 205 3.56 -1.47 -4.20
CA PHE A 205 2.13 -1.52 -3.84
C PHE A 205 1.53 -2.91 -4.11
N PRO A 206 2.00 -3.95 -3.40
CA PRO A 206 1.62 -5.34 -3.61
C PRO A 206 0.11 -5.61 -3.54
N GLU A 207 -0.66 -4.77 -2.86
CA GLU A 207 -2.13 -4.82 -2.79
C GLU A 207 -2.77 -4.69 -4.18
N SER A 208 -2.11 -3.97 -5.11
CA SER A 208 -2.57 -3.79 -6.48
C SER A 208 -2.11 -4.89 -7.45
N HIS A 209 -1.20 -5.77 -7.03
CA HIS A 209 -0.56 -6.73 -7.94
C HIS A 209 -1.53 -7.78 -8.48
N ALA A 210 -2.62 -8.05 -7.77
CA ALA A 210 -3.66 -8.98 -8.22
C ALA A 210 -4.32 -8.53 -9.55
N ILE A 211 -4.24 -7.25 -9.93
CA ILE A 211 -4.68 -6.78 -11.26
C ILE A 211 -3.90 -7.50 -12.38
N GLY A 212 -2.63 -7.78 -12.17
CA GLY A 212 -1.80 -8.52 -13.12
C GLY A 212 -2.20 -9.99 -13.29
N LEU A 213 -3.01 -10.55 -12.39
CA LEU A 213 -3.53 -11.92 -12.50
C LEU A 213 -4.76 -12.04 -13.42
N ILE A 214 -5.46 -10.92 -13.68
CA ILE A 214 -6.73 -10.90 -14.42
C ILE A 214 -6.65 -11.62 -15.78
N PRO A 215 -5.62 -11.41 -16.62
CA PRO A 215 -5.54 -12.10 -17.91
C PRO A 215 -5.51 -13.63 -17.77
N PHE A 216 -4.80 -14.16 -16.77
CA PHE A 216 -4.71 -15.61 -16.55
C PHE A 216 -6.00 -16.19 -16.00
N CYS A 217 -6.68 -15.47 -15.09
CA CYS A 217 -7.99 -15.88 -14.58
C CYS A 217 -9.07 -15.84 -15.68
N LYS A 218 -8.95 -14.96 -16.67
CA LYS A 218 -9.84 -14.92 -17.85
C LYS A 218 -9.51 -16.04 -18.85
N GLU A 219 -8.23 -16.33 -19.09
CA GLU A 219 -7.78 -17.43 -19.94
C GLU A 219 -8.21 -18.79 -19.38
N ASN A 220 -8.10 -18.97 -18.07
CA ASN A 220 -8.46 -20.19 -17.37
C ASN A 220 -9.54 -19.92 -16.30
N PRO A 221 -10.84 -20.05 -16.65
CA PRO A 221 -11.94 -19.87 -15.70
C PRO A 221 -11.97 -20.89 -14.55
N ALA A 222 -11.18 -21.97 -14.61
CA ALA A 222 -11.04 -22.94 -13.52
C ALA A 222 -9.92 -22.57 -12.54
N LEU A 223 -9.06 -21.61 -12.89
CA LEU A 223 -8.00 -21.14 -11.99
C LEU A 223 -8.60 -20.43 -10.78
N ARG A 224 -8.12 -20.83 -9.59
CA ARG A 224 -8.46 -20.26 -8.29
C ARG A 224 -7.18 -19.77 -7.63
N VAL A 225 -7.09 -18.46 -7.41
CA VAL A 225 -5.98 -17.81 -6.75
C VAL A 225 -6.38 -17.42 -5.34
N GLU A 226 -5.63 -17.90 -4.37
CA GLU A 226 -5.78 -17.57 -2.96
C GLU A 226 -4.56 -16.77 -2.50
N GLN A 227 -4.78 -15.49 -2.19
CA GLN A 227 -3.75 -14.60 -1.69
C GLN A 227 -3.83 -14.52 -0.17
N ARG A 228 -2.87 -15.14 0.52
CA ARG A 228 -2.77 -15.14 1.99
C ARG A 228 -1.86 -14.01 2.43
N ILE A 229 -2.37 -13.07 3.20
CA ILE A 229 -1.62 -11.93 3.73
C ILE A 229 -1.34 -12.20 5.20
N ASN A 230 -0.06 -12.39 5.55
CA ASN A 230 0.32 -12.60 6.94
C ASN A 230 0.18 -11.30 7.74
N LEU A 231 -0.56 -11.32 8.84
CA LEU A 231 -0.84 -10.12 9.62
C LEU A 231 0.40 -9.56 10.31
N TRP A 232 1.39 -10.38 10.65
CA TRP A 232 2.55 -9.93 11.44
C TRP A 232 3.72 -9.55 10.56
N GLN A 233 4.11 -10.42 9.64
CA GLN A 233 5.29 -10.24 8.80
C GLN A 233 5.04 -9.36 7.56
N ASN A 234 3.77 -9.24 7.14
CA ASN A 234 3.39 -8.37 6.03
C ASN A 234 2.63 -7.13 6.51
N PHE A 235 1.42 -7.32 7.06
CA PHE A 235 0.51 -6.22 7.37
C PHE A 235 1.07 -5.30 8.46
N LEU A 236 1.48 -5.85 9.60
CA LEU A 236 2.04 -5.10 10.71
C LEU A 236 3.40 -4.48 10.36
N MET A 237 4.28 -5.20 9.68
CA MET A 237 5.60 -4.65 9.28
C MET A 237 5.48 -3.46 8.34
N ARG A 238 4.43 -3.40 7.53
CA ARG A 238 4.19 -2.22 6.68
C ARG A 238 3.82 -0.99 7.51
N VAL A 239 2.98 -1.16 8.52
CA VAL A 239 2.58 -0.11 9.46
C VAL A 239 3.73 0.30 10.36
N HIS A 240 4.43 -0.67 10.93
CA HIS A 240 5.57 -0.41 11.79
C HIS A 240 6.76 0.18 11.00
N GLY A 241 6.79 0.06 9.67
CA GLY A 241 7.77 0.71 8.80
C GLY A 241 9.19 0.67 9.37
N PRO A 242 9.78 -0.54 9.58
CA PRO A 242 11.07 -0.70 10.26
C PRO A 242 12.15 0.04 9.49
N SER A 243 12.39 1.29 9.89
CA SER A 243 13.44 2.14 9.36
C SER A 243 14.74 1.76 10.04
N ILE A 244 15.85 1.82 9.32
CA ILE A 244 17.18 1.64 9.90
C ILE A 244 17.39 2.58 11.10
N ASN A 245 16.78 3.78 11.07
CA ASN A 245 16.86 4.76 12.16
C ASN A 245 16.05 4.35 13.39
N ARG A 246 15.03 3.48 13.29
CA ARG A 246 14.28 2.97 14.46
C ARG A 246 15.09 1.96 15.28
N PHE A 247 16.17 1.41 14.74
CA PHE A 247 17.13 0.63 15.53
C PHE A 247 18.07 1.53 16.37
N GLU A 248 17.98 2.87 16.26
CA GLU A 248 18.66 3.82 17.17
C GLU A 248 18.16 3.72 18.62
N THR A 249 16.88 3.37 18.80
CA THR A 249 16.21 3.39 20.11
C THR A 249 16.41 2.11 20.93
N ASP A 250 17.08 1.10 20.39
CA ASP A 250 17.33 -0.19 21.05
C ASP A 250 18.27 -0.06 22.26
N SER A 251 19.09 1.00 22.33
CA SER A 251 20.05 1.25 23.41
C SER A 251 19.54 2.15 24.54
N TRP A 252 18.31 2.69 24.46
CA TRP A 252 17.79 3.55 25.52
C TRP A 252 17.04 2.73 26.57
N PRO A 253 17.36 2.86 27.87
CA PRO A 253 16.55 2.26 28.92
C PRO A 253 15.11 2.79 28.82
N GLU A 254 14.13 1.95 29.15
CA GLU A 254 12.72 2.36 29.24
C GLU A 254 12.62 3.51 30.25
N THR A 255 12.59 4.74 29.76
CA THR A 255 12.12 5.87 30.56
C THR A 255 10.60 5.82 30.53
N GLU A 256 9.96 5.98 31.70
CA GLU A 256 8.49 6.07 31.83
C GLU A 256 7.86 7.11 30.88
N ASP A 257 8.65 8.06 30.39
CA ASP A 257 8.26 9.15 29.48
C ASP A 257 8.35 8.81 27.98
N ASN A 258 8.61 7.57 27.56
CA ASN A 258 8.69 7.25 26.13
C ASN A 258 7.27 7.12 25.51
N PRO A 259 6.81 8.05 24.63
CA PRO A 259 5.43 8.09 24.15
C PRO A 259 5.06 6.94 23.21
N HIS A 260 6.03 6.11 22.80
CA HIS A 260 5.82 4.95 21.93
C HIS A 260 6.52 3.71 22.51
N PRO A 261 5.81 2.87 23.28
CA PRO A 261 6.34 1.60 23.78
C PRO A 261 6.87 0.74 22.63
N ARG A 262 8.01 0.06 22.85
CA ARG A 262 8.70 -0.81 21.87
C ARG A 262 7.81 -1.89 21.26
N HIS A 263 6.75 -2.26 21.97
CA HIS A 263 5.76 -3.26 21.58
C HIS A 263 4.43 -2.62 21.23
N SER A 264 4.43 -1.44 20.60
CA SER A 264 3.19 -0.77 20.20
C SER A 264 3.23 -0.27 18.77
N VAL A 265 2.07 -0.26 18.14
CA VAL A 265 1.85 0.31 16.80
C VAL A 265 0.82 1.41 16.85
N TYR A 266 0.96 2.36 15.94
CA TYR A 266 0.02 3.45 15.82
C TYR A 266 -1.28 2.92 15.19
N ALA A 267 -2.34 2.79 15.99
CA ALA A 267 -3.61 2.21 15.54
C ALA A 267 -4.18 2.87 14.25
N PRO A 268 -4.06 4.21 14.08
CA PRO A 268 -4.44 4.86 12.83
C PRO A 268 -3.72 4.40 11.57
N GLU A 269 -2.44 4.03 11.69
CA GLU A 269 -1.69 3.52 10.55
C GLU A 269 -2.18 2.12 10.15
N LEU A 270 -2.63 1.29 11.11
CA LEU A 270 -3.30 0.01 10.83
C LEU A 270 -4.60 0.22 10.04
N ASP A 271 -5.45 1.16 10.48
CA ASP A 271 -6.70 1.50 9.79
C ASP A 271 -6.46 2.01 8.35
N SER A 272 -5.47 2.91 8.19
CA SER A 272 -5.08 3.45 6.90
C SER A 272 -4.59 2.34 5.96
N TYR A 273 -3.75 1.43 6.47
CA TYR A 273 -3.21 0.34 5.66
C TYR A 273 -4.28 -0.68 5.26
N PHE A 274 -5.18 -1.05 6.18
CA PHE A 274 -6.33 -1.90 5.85
C PHE A 274 -7.19 -1.26 4.76
N SER A 275 -7.50 0.02 4.90
CA SER A 275 -8.29 0.75 3.91
C SER A 275 -7.61 0.81 2.55
N SER A 276 -6.28 1.02 2.52
CA SER A 276 -5.48 0.96 1.30
C SER A 276 -5.65 -0.39 0.60
N LEU A 277 -5.52 -1.50 1.34
CA LEU A 277 -5.74 -2.85 0.82
C LEU A 277 -7.15 -3.03 0.25
N VAL A 278 -8.19 -2.54 0.94
CA VAL A 278 -9.57 -2.61 0.46
C VAL A 278 -9.77 -1.81 -0.81
N VAL A 279 -9.24 -0.58 -0.87
CA VAL A 279 -9.32 0.28 -2.06
C VAL A 279 -8.65 -0.39 -3.25
N HIS A 280 -7.46 -0.95 -3.09
CA HIS A 280 -6.79 -1.69 -4.16
C HIS A 280 -7.57 -2.95 -4.58
N SER A 281 -8.21 -3.64 -3.64
CA SER A 281 -9.06 -4.79 -3.93
C SER A 281 -10.31 -4.40 -4.72
N LEU A 282 -10.88 -3.22 -4.47
CA LEU A 282 -11.95 -2.65 -5.30
C LEU A 282 -11.47 -2.40 -6.73
N GLU A 283 -10.23 -1.92 -6.90
CA GLU A 283 -9.64 -1.74 -8.24
C GLU A 283 -9.48 -3.09 -8.97
N VAL A 284 -9.07 -4.14 -8.26
CA VAL A 284 -8.98 -5.50 -8.82
C VAL A 284 -10.35 -5.98 -9.31
N ALA A 285 -11.38 -5.84 -8.49
CA ALA A 285 -12.75 -6.21 -8.86
C ALA A 285 -13.26 -5.40 -10.05
N ARG A 286 -13.12 -4.07 -10.01
CA ARG A 286 -13.54 -3.14 -11.07
C ARG A 286 -12.76 -3.32 -12.38
N ALA A 287 -11.51 -3.77 -12.32
CA ALA A 287 -10.72 -4.12 -13.50
C ALA A 287 -11.19 -5.43 -14.19
N GLY A 288 -12.21 -6.09 -13.63
CA GLY A 288 -12.85 -7.27 -14.22
C GLY A 288 -12.19 -8.58 -13.84
N MET A 289 -11.66 -8.67 -12.61
CA MET A 289 -11.30 -9.96 -12.02
C MET A 289 -12.54 -10.85 -11.92
N PRO A 290 -12.52 -12.10 -12.43
CA PRO A 290 -13.66 -12.99 -12.30
C PRO A 290 -14.01 -13.26 -10.81
N PRO A 291 -15.27 -13.09 -10.38
CA PRO A 291 -15.68 -13.17 -8.97
C PRO A 291 -15.49 -14.50 -8.27
N GLU A 292 -15.09 -15.58 -8.96
CA GLU A 292 -14.75 -16.86 -8.32
C GLU A 292 -13.25 -17.18 -8.40
N SER A 293 -12.46 -16.40 -9.14
CA SER A 293 -11.07 -16.75 -9.45
C SER A 293 -10.06 -16.23 -8.43
N TRP A 294 -10.43 -15.28 -7.56
CA TRP A 294 -9.48 -14.64 -6.64
C TRP A 294 -10.09 -14.43 -5.24
N SER A 295 -9.38 -14.86 -4.20
CA SER A 295 -9.72 -14.61 -2.79
C SER A 295 -8.54 -14.02 -2.04
N VAL A 296 -8.81 -13.24 -1.00
CA VAL A 296 -7.80 -12.76 -0.05
C VAL A 296 -8.09 -13.35 1.33
N VAL A 297 -7.07 -13.88 1.98
CA VAL A 297 -7.14 -14.42 3.33
C VAL A 297 -6.23 -13.61 4.23
N PHE A 298 -6.80 -13.03 5.28
CA PHE A 298 -6.03 -12.47 6.38
C PHE A 298 -5.58 -13.60 7.29
N ASP A 299 -4.27 -13.84 7.33
CA ASP A 299 -3.65 -14.91 8.08
C ASP A 299 -3.08 -14.37 9.41
N GLY A 300 -3.72 -14.74 10.51
CA GLY A 300 -3.35 -14.34 11.87
C GLY A 300 -2.31 -15.23 12.54
N GLU A 301 -1.78 -16.27 11.89
CA GLU A 301 -0.72 -17.10 12.48
C GLU A 301 0.57 -16.30 12.70
N PRO A 302 1.25 -16.40 13.87
CA PRO A 302 1.04 -17.44 14.89
C PRO A 302 0.14 -17.06 16.08
N ASP A 303 -0.47 -15.86 16.11
CA ASP A 303 -1.31 -15.41 17.23
C ASP A 303 -2.73 -15.02 16.80
N LEU A 304 -3.60 -16.02 16.63
CA LEU A 304 -4.97 -15.84 16.18
C LEU A 304 -5.81 -14.96 17.14
N ASN A 305 -5.49 -14.94 18.44
CA ASN A 305 -6.21 -14.13 19.42
C ASN A 305 -5.85 -12.66 19.26
N LEU A 306 -4.56 -12.34 19.12
CA LEU A 306 -4.14 -10.96 18.86
C LEU A 306 -4.68 -10.46 17.52
N ALA A 307 -4.79 -11.32 16.50
CA ALA A 307 -5.44 -10.98 15.24
C ALA A 307 -6.93 -10.65 15.43
N THR A 308 -7.64 -11.47 16.21
CA THR A 308 -9.04 -11.25 16.61
C THR A 308 -9.19 -9.88 17.31
N ASP A 309 -8.28 -9.56 18.22
CA ASP A 309 -8.32 -8.31 18.99
C ASP A 309 -8.07 -7.08 18.10
N ILE A 310 -7.09 -7.13 17.18
CA ILE A 310 -6.83 -6.05 16.23
C ILE A 310 -8.06 -5.78 15.36
N PHE A 311 -8.67 -6.84 14.83
CA PHE A 311 -9.83 -6.69 13.96
C PHE A 311 -11.07 -6.22 14.71
N THR A 312 -11.22 -6.61 15.98
CA THR A 312 -12.37 -6.22 16.81
C THR A 312 -12.26 -4.78 17.31
N ASN A 313 -11.07 -4.37 17.75
CA ASN A 313 -10.86 -3.09 18.43
C ASN A 313 -10.43 -1.96 17.50
N ILE A 314 -9.82 -2.26 16.36
CA ILE A 314 -9.30 -1.24 15.43
C ILE A 314 -10.05 -1.30 14.11
N ILE A 315 -9.96 -2.43 13.40
CA ILE A 315 -10.41 -2.52 12.00
C ILE A 315 -11.94 -2.57 11.86
N LYS A 316 -12.66 -3.00 12.90
CA LYS A 316 -14.12 -3.18 12.91
C LYS A 316 -14.86 -1.94 12.42
N ARG A 317 -14.53 -0.77 12.97
CA ARG A 317 -15.16 0.50 12.58
C ARG A 317 -14.88 0.85 11.12
N THR A 318 -13.67 0.56 10.65
CA THR A 318 -13.23 0.84 9.27
C THR A 318 -13.97 -0.03 8.28
N ILE A 319 -14.17 -1.31 8.58
CA ILE A 319 -15.00 -2.20 7.76
C ILE A 319 -16.44 -1.68 7.68
N VAL A 320 -17.04 -1.29 8.80
CA VAL A 320 -18.41 -0.73 8.82
C VAL A 320 -18.51 0.55 8.00
N TRP A 321 -17.55 1.47 8.16
CA TRP A 321 -17.48 2.68 7.34
C TRP A 321 -17.40 2.36 5.84
N LEU A 322 -16.51 1.45 5.47
CA LEU A 322 -16.34 1.01 4.07
C LEU A 322 -17.62 0.35 3.53
N THR A 323 -18.36 -0.39 4.37
CA THR A 323 -19.66 -0.97 4.00
C THR A 323 -20.70 0.09 3.64
N TYR A 324 -20.78 1.21 4.37
CA TYR A 324 -21.74 2.29 4.05
C TYR A 324 -21.33 3.17 2.88
N HIS A 325 -20.03 3.43 2.73
CA HIS A 325 -19.53 4.51 1.88
C HIS A 325 -18.81 4.03 0.62
N THR A 326 -18.75 2.72 0.38
CA THR A 326 -18.11 2.15 -0.82
C THR A 326 -18.88 0.98 -1.38
N ASP A 327 -18.48 0.55 -2.58
CA ASP A 327 -19.10 -0.57 -3.29
C ASP A 327 -18.62 -1.96 -2.80
N CYS A 328 -17.92 -2.05 -1.66
CA CYS A 328 -17.27 -3.28 -1.18
C CYS A 328 -18.23 -4.47 -1.10
N VAL A 329 -19.44 -4.29 -0.59
CA VAL A 329 -20.45 -5.36 -0.51
C VAL A 329 -20.94 -5.75 -1.90
N SER A 330 -21.29 -4.76 -2.73
CA SER A 330 -21.81 -5.01 -4.09
C SER A 330 -20.80 -5.69 -5.02
N LEU A 331 -19.51 -5.44 -4.82
CA LEU A 331 -18.41 -6.07 -5.55
C LEU A 331 -17.93 -7.37 -4.89
N GLY A 332 -18.58 -7.79 -3.81
CA GLY A 332 -18.32 -9.05 -3.11
C GLY A 332 -17.02 -9.06 -2.31
N LEU A 333 -16.41 -7.91 -1.99
CA LEU A 333 -15.25 -7.85 -1.09
C LEU A 333 -15.63 -8.24 0.33
N PHE A 334 -16.73 -7.67 0.81
CA PHE A 334 -17.36 -8.03 2.08
C PHE A 334 -18.65 -8.81 1.82
N THR A 335 -19.03 -9.60 2.82
CA THR A 335 -20.32 -10.29 2.86
C THR A 335 -21.45 -9.26 3.03
N ASP A 336 -22.67 -9.61 2.62
CA ASP A 336 -23.87 -8.82 2.92
C ASP A 336 -24.08 -8.66 4.46
N PRO A 337 -24.41 -7.45 4.96
CA PRO A 337 -24.65 -7.21 6.39
C PRO A 337 -25.76 -8.05 7.03
N GLY A 338 -26.73 -8.53 6.25
CA GLY A 338 -27.79 -9.42 6.73
C GLY A 338 -27.35 -10.89 6.85
N HIS A 339 -26.16 -11.24 6.39
CA HIS A 339 -25.65 -12.62 6.41
C HIS A 339 -24.94 -12.94 7.74
N ALA A 340 -25.04 -14.19 8.20
CA ALA A 340 -24.41 -14.65 9.44
C ALA A 340 -22.87 -14.56 9.43
N GLU A 341 -22.26 -14.47 8.25
CA GLU A 341 -20.81 -14.36 8.08
C GLU A 341 -20.30 -12.93 7.93
N TYR A 342 -21.14 -11.90 8.07
CA TYR A 342 -20.67 -10.52 8.02
C TYR A 342 -19.60 -10.23 9.11
N PRO A 343 -18.44 -9.64 8.75
CA PRO A 343 -18.09 -9.02 7.47
C PRO A 343 -17.49 -9.96 6.41
N PHE A 344 -16.90 -11.07 6.80
CA PHE A 344 -16.39 -12.12 5.90
C PHE A 344 -16.19 -13.46 6.63
N ALA A 345 -16.05 -14.54 5.86
CA ALA A 345 -15.88 -15.91 6.35
C ALA A 345 -14.59 -16.12 7.17
N THR A 346 -14.69 -16.80 8.32
CA THR A 346 -13.55 -17.43 9.02
C THR A 346 -13.43 -18.87 8.56
N ARG A 347 -12.24 -19.31 8.16
CA ARG A 347 -11.97 -20.69 7.75
C ARG A 347 -10.63 -21.19 8.29
N THR A 348 -10.43 -22.50 8.34
CA THR A 348 -9.09 -23.03 8.58
C THR A 348 -8.23 -22.88 7.32
N LEU A 349 -6.91 -22.75 7.45
CA LEU A 349 -6.01 -22.62 6.30
C LEU A 349 -5.95 -23.89 5.44
N ASP A 350 -6.34 -25.04 6.02
CA ASP A 350 -6.45 -26.34 5.35
C ASP A 350 -7.80 -26.51 4.63
N ASP A 351 -8.81 -25.72 4.99
CA ASP A 351 -10.10 -25.74 4.32
C ASP A 351 -9.98 -25.20 2.88
N VAL A 352 -10.08 -26.12 1.94
CA VAL A 352 -10.28 -25.81 0.52
C VAL A 352 -11.76 -25.51 0.31
N ALA A 353 -12.19 -24.31 0.72
CA ALA A 353 -13.53 -23.86 0.36
C ALA A 353 -13.63 -23.79 -1.18
N PRO A 354 -14.59 -24.46 -1.81
CA PRO A 354 -14.85 -24.25 -3.22
C PRO A 354 -15.23 -22.78 -3.41
N ALA A 355 -14.65 -22.13 -4.43
CA ALA A 355 -14.99 -20.72 -4.71
C ALA A 355 -16.49 -20.52 -5.03
N LYS A 356 -17.18 -21.58 -5.45
CA LYS A 356 -18.63 -21.64 -5.54
C LYS A 356 -19.26 -21.64 -4.16
N GLY A 357 -20.04 -20.60 -3.86
CA GLY A 357 -20.78 -20.48 -2.60
C GLY A 357 -20.06 -19.68 -1.51
N ARG A 358 -18.94 -19.01 -1.83
CA ARG A 358 -18.30 -18.08 -0.88
C ARG A 358 -19.17 -16.84 -0.67
N SER A 359 -19.21 -16.35 0.57
CA SER A 359 -19.94 -15.13 0.93
C SER A 359 -19.22 -13.85 0.49
N SER A 360 -17.89 -13.90 0.37
CA SER A 360 -17.02 -12.75 0.06
C SER A 360 -15.64 -13.14 -0.49
N ILE A 361 -14.95 -12.18 -1.12
CA ILE A 361 -13.55 -12.28 -1.57
C ILE A 361 -12.61 -12.32 -0.37
N PHE A 362 -12.85 -11.46 0.61
CA PHE A 362 -12.08 -11.45 1.85
C PHE A 362 -12.53 -12.55 2.78
N GLN A 363 -11.57 -13.10 3.53
CA GLN A 363 -11.73 -14.20 4.48
C GLN A 363 -10.62 -14.07 5.53
N CYS A 364 -10.72 -14.79 6.64
CA CYS A 364 -9.66 -14.89 7.66
C CYS A 364 -9.56 -16.30 8.27
N ASN A 365 -8.52 -16.54 9.07
CA ASN A 365 -8.36 -17.75 9.88
C ASN A 365 -8.47 -17.53 11.41
N PHE A 366 -8.86 -16.32 11.83
CA PHE A 366 -9.08 -15.97 13.24
C PHE A 366 -10.55 -15.59 13.47
N ASN A 367 -10.94 -15.51 14.74
CA ASN A 367 -12.32 -15.24 15.11
C ASN A 367 -12.63 -13.75 14.91
N LEU A 368 -13.84 -13.45 14.44
CA LEU A 368 -14.33 -12.07 14.32
C LEU A 368 -15.50 -11.80 15.26
N HIS A 369 -15.90 -12.75 16.11
CA HIS A 369 -17.09 -12.65 16.96
C HIS A 369 -18.34 -12.26 16.17
N ARG A 370 -18.56 -12.98 15.06
CA ARG A 370 -19.64 -12.74 14.09
C ARG A 370 -21.01 -13.23 14.59
N PRO A 371 -22.10 -12.75 13.98
CA PRO A 371 -22.17 -11.65 13.00
C PRO A 371 -22.00 -10.28 13.68
N TRP A 372 -21.46 -9.30 12.95
CA TRP A 372 -21.47 -7.91 13.42
C TRP A 372 -22.81 -7.24 13.14
N ASN A 373 -23.35 -6.54 14.14
CA ASN A 373 -24.49 -5.65 13.93
C ASN A 373 -23.99 -4.33 13.32
N LEU A 374 -24.28 -4.11 12.04
CA LEU A 374 -23.81 -2.95 11.29
C LEU A 374 -24.26 -1.63 11.95
N GLU A 375 -25.54 -1.51 12.29
CA GLU A 375 -26.12 -0.29 12.86
C GLU A 375 -25.57 0.01 14.25
N THR A 376 -25.47 -1.00 15.12
CA THR A 376 -24.90 -0.82 16.47
C THR A 376 -23.46 -0.31 16.39
N VAL A 377 -22.63 -0.90 15.53
CA VAL A 377 -21.23 -0.47 15.38
C VAL A 377 -21.17 0.93 14.77
N ALA A 378 -22.06 1.26 13.83
CA ALA A 378 -22.11 2.57 13.19
C ALA A 378 -22.47 3.69 14.19
N GLU A 379 -23.43 3.43 15.07
CA GLU A 379 -23.84 4.34 16.15
C GLU A 379 -22.71 4.54 17.18
N GLU A 380 -22.12 3.45 17.68
CA GLU A 380 -21.01 3.47 18.66
C GLU A 380 -19.79 4.24 18.12
N ASN A 381 -19.56 4.18 16.81
CA ASN A 381 -18.39 4.77 16.15
C ASN A 381 -18.75 5.99 15.29
N THR A 382 -19.92 6.61 15.51
CA THR A 382 -20.39 7.83 14.80
C THR A 382 -20.11 7.84 13.29
N VAL A 383 -20.22 6.67 12.64
CA VAL A 383 -19.83 6.42 11.23
C VAL A 383 -20.49 7.43 10.29
N HIS A 384 -21.78 7.68 10.48
CA HIS A 384 -22.58 8.55 9.62
C HIS A 384 -22.18 10.02 9.65
N LYS A 385 -21.40 10.47 10.65
CA LYS A 385 -20.95 11.86 10.75
C LYS A 385 -19.85 12.19 9.73
N TYR A 386 -19.16 11.20 9.19
CA TYR A 386 -17.98 11.39 8.36
C TYR A 386 -18.12 10.64 7.05
N THR A 387 -18.55 11.32 5.99
CA THR A 387 -18.75 10.69 4.67
C THR A 387 -17.50 10.64 3.82
N GLU A 388 -16.47 11.41 4.18
CA GLU A 388 -15.19 11.45 3.47
C GLU A 388 -14.12 10.71 4.27
N LEU A 389 -13.40 9.79 3.62
CA LEU A 389 -12.40 8.92 4.25
C LEU A 389 -11.28 9.70 4.97
N SER A 390 -10.86 10.84 4.41
CA SER A 390 -9.86 11.71 5.04
C SER A 390 -10.35 12.34 6.35
N TYR A 391 -11.64 12.66 6.44
CA TYR A 391 -12.25 13.17 7.67
C TYR A 391 -12.53 12.04 8.67
N TRP A 392 -12.90 10.85 8.18
CA TRP A 392 -13.08 9.65 9.00
C TRP A 392 -11.82 9.34 9.82
N TRP A 393 -10.64 9.36 9.18
CA TRP A 393 -9.38 9.18 9.91
C TRP A 393 -8.96 10.40 10.72
N GLY A 394 -9.24 11.62 10.25
CA GLY A 394 -8.80 12.85 10.92
C GLY A 394 -9.51 13.15 12.25
N VAL A 395 -10.72 12.65 12.46
CA VAL A 395 -11.55 13.05 13.62
C VAL A 395 -11.58 12.01 14.75
N TYR A 396 -11.31 10.74 14.47
CA TYR A 396 -11.23 9.69 15.51
C TYR A 396 -9.88 9.64 16.25
N ILE A 397 -8.91 10.43 15.79
CA ILE A 397 -7.57 10.53 16.37
C ILE A 397 -7.32 11.97 16.86
N ASP A 398 -8.36 12.66 17.33
CA ASP A 398 -8.12 13.68 18.34
C ASP A 398 -7.61 12.94 19.58
N GLY A 399 -6.42 13.29 20.07
CA GLY A 399 -5.65 12.52 21.07
C GLY A 399 -6.27 12.46 22.47
N LYS A 400 -7.59 12.53 22.59
CA LYS A 400 -8.36 12.65 23.82
C LYS A 400 -9.27 11.46 24.13
N SER A 401 -9.50 10.51 23.22
CA SER A 401 -10.54 9.48 23.43
C SER A 401 -10.15 8.00 23.20
N GLU A 402 -9.09 7.68 22.47
CA GLU A 402 -8.62 6.29 22.28
C GLU A 402 -7.09 6.21 22.39
N PRO A 403 -6.51 5.08 22.83
CA PRO A 403 -5.06 4.92 22.83
C PRO A 403 -4.56 4.90 21.38
N ILE A 404 -3.98 6.03 20.99
CA ILE A 404 -3.18 6.27 19.77
C ILE A 404 -2.17 5.13 19.52
N SER A 405 -1.63 4.54 20.60
CA SER A 405 -0.72 3.39 20.55
C SER A 405 -1.43 2.11 20.98
N TYR A 406 -1.44 1.11 20.12
CA TYR A 406 -1.97 -0.23 20.41
C TYR A 406 -0.83 -1.20 20.72
N ALA A 407 -0.86 -1.84 21.88
CA ALA A 407 0.17 -2.78 22.30
C ALA A 407 0.07 -4.10 21.51
N ILE A 408 1.15 -4.48 20.83
CA ILE A 408 1.37 -5.75 20.16
C ILE A 408 2.24 -6.61 21.07
N LEU A 409 1.58 -7.24 22.04
CA LEU A 409 2.21 -8.17 22.96
C LEU A 409 1.73 -9.58 22.63
N SER A 410 2.62 -10.40 22.10
CA SER A 410 2.35 -11.81 21.80
C SER A 410 3.42 -12.69 22.44
N PRO A 411 3.05 -13.81 23.08
CA PRO A 411 4.02 -14.83 23.48
C PRO A 411 4.53 -15.64 22.28
N ALA A 412 3.86 -15.58 21.12
CA ALA A 412 4.16 -16.40 19.95
C ALA A 412 5.24 -15.79 19.04
N PHE A 413 5.47 -14.47 19.14
CA PHE A 413 6.53 -13.79 18.38
C PHE A 413 7.03 -12.55 19.12
N ASP A 414 8.25 -12.14 18.78
CA ASP A 414 8.83 -10.88 19.24
C ASP A 414 8.84 -9.85 18.10
N LEU A 415 8.25 -8.68 18.36
CA LEU A 415 8.11 -7.62 17.35
C LEU A 415 9.47 -7.11 16.86
N GLN A 416 10.49 -7.06 17.73
CA GLN A 416 11.83 -6.64 17.37
C GLN A 416 12.49 -7.65 16.44
N THR A 417 12.33 -8.94 16.70
CA THR A 417 12.79 -10.03 15.85
C THR A 417 12.18 -9.92 14.45
N LEU A 418 10.86 -9.66 14.34
CA LEU A 418 10.19 -9.42 13.05
C LEU A 418 10.77 -8.19 12.33
N CYS A 419 11.06 -7.11 13.05
CA CYS A 419 11.69 -5.92 12.48
C CYS A 419 13.10 -6.22 11.93
N LEU A 420 13.88 -7.04 12.64
CA LEU A 420 15.22 -7.45 12.21
C LEU A 420 15.20 -8.29 10.93
N GLU A 421 14.10 -8.99 10.63
CA GLU A 421 13.96 -9.70 9.35
C GLU A 421 13.97 -8.74 8.15
N CYS A 422 13.52 -7.49 8.35
CA CYS A 422 13.48 -6.41 7.36
C CYS A 422 14.84 -5.79 7.02
N VAL A 423 15.90 -6.19 7.73
CA VAL A 423 17.25 -5.68 7.51
C VAL A 423 18.28 -6.81 7.44
N GLU A 424 19.38 -6.54 6.76
CA GLU A 424 20.64 -7.23 6.97
C GLU A 424 21.46 -6.48 8.00
N ARG A 425 22.24 -7.20 8.83
CA ARG A 425 23.15 -6.62 9.81
C ARG A 425 24.55 -7.19 9.66
N LYS A 426 25.57 -6.36 9.85
CA LYS A 426 26.97 -6.80 9.99
C LYS A 426 27.70 -5.96 11.04
N ILE A 427 28.72 -6.54 11.68
CA ILE A 427 29.54 -5.84 12.66
C ILE A 427 30.27 -4.69 11.96
N ALA A 428 30.21 -3.49 12.54
CA ALA A 428 31.03 -2.37 12.11
C ALA A 428 32.48 -2.63 12.53
N GLY A 429 33.41 -2.61 11.58
CA GLY A 429 34.84 -2.71 11.88
C GLY A 429 35.31 -1.59 12.81
N PRO A 430 36.52 -1.71 13.41
CA PRO A 430 37.11 -0.61 14.18
C PRO A 430 37.16 0.65 13.30
N ILE A 431 36.85 1.80 13.90
CA ILE A 431 36.97 3.09 13.22
C ILE A 431 38.48 3.27 12.95
N GLU A 432 38.89 3.20 11.68
CA GLU A 432 40.22 3.69 11.29
C GLU A 432 40.23 5.19 11.56
N SER A 433 41.09 5.58 12.50
CA SER A 433 41.26 6.93 13.04
C SER A 433 41.91 7.88 12.04
#